data_AF-A0A812GEI3-F1
#
_entry.id   AF-A0A812GEI3-F1
#
_cell.length_a   1.000
_cell.length_b   1.000
_cell.length_c   1.000
_cell.angle_alpha   90.00
_cell.angle_beta   90.00
_cell.angle_gamma   90.00
#
_symmetry.space_group_name_H-M   'P 1'
#
loop_
_entity.id
_entity.type
_entity.pdbx_description
1 polymer ?
#
loop_
_entity_poly.entity_id
_entity_poly.type
_entity_poly.pdbx_seq_one_letter_code
_entity_poly.pdbx_strand_id
1 'polypeptide(L)'
;MSQPADEGVVDLFRALKGVSDIYFYWSHEPVVNRAVVRLRQALEQVVGLAIVNVLDEMQSGLADPQVQQVGVSFLKAVVADSKGTTKDLIQRAGVVQVLVQSMTKHPCTENLLTEALAVLDELHGLAALLQALEHLRPSVPGTRAALQTLRLTARKRWHEVERCPAVPLTRVIIDALRAHPTEIQLLILGIQLLGDLAGDLPEVRVAFFQVNGWDWLLQVLESQPSKDSWQDLELQQEGVRLIAQLCKGGASGDIHSRRVGAILEQVLQRSQNDGRVLYWGLWAVQQLHGIGSLLGTLRGNWNADVVKQTLRSLSGVAWGQGEGADSEAENATHVLQSVIETMRNFAADAEVLRESSFVLARTAVFAAQHEVPLGMASWEPMRISFFGALED
;
A
#
# COMPACT_ATOMS: atom_id res chain seq x y z
N MET A 1 -37.20 8.73 -36.77
CA MET A 1 -37.12 7.26 -36.85
C MET A 1 -36.96 6.75 -35.44
N SER A 2 -38.08 6.42 -34.81
CA SER A 2 -38.14 5.81 -33.49
C SER A 2 -37.64 4.36 -33.63
N GLN A 3 -36.60 4.01 -32.88
CA GLN A 3 -36.22 2.61 -32.71
C GLN A 3 -37.43 1.83 -32.16
N PRO A 4 -37.73 0.64 -32.70
CA PRO A 4 -38.74 -0.21 -32.09
C PRO A 4 -38.28 -0.53 -30.66
N ALA A 5 -39.19 -0.37 -29.70
CA ALA A 5 -38.99 -0.83 -28.35
C ALA A 5 -38.72 -2.35 -28.41
N ASP A 6 -37.59 -2.76 -27.84
CA ASP A 6 -37.14 -4.14 -27.74
C ASP A 6 -38.03 -4.87 -26.70
N GLU A 7 -39.32 -5.06 -27.02
CA GLU A 7 -40.35 -5.65 -26.14
C GLU A 7 -40.22 -7.17 -25.98
N GLY A 8 -39.15 -7.78 -26.50
CA GLY A 8 -38.96 -9.23 -26.52
C GLY A 8 -37.84 -9.77 -25.62
N VAL A 9 -36.97 -8.92 -25.07
CA VAL A 9 -35.86 -9.39 -24.24
C VAL A 9 -36.36 -9.58 -22.81
N VAL A 10 -36.84 -10.79 -22.51
CA VAL A 10 -36.99 -11.23 -21.13
C VAL A 10 -35.61 -11.13 -20.51
N ASP A 11 -35.45 -10.17 -19.60
CA ASP A 11 -34.28 -10.09 -18.72
C ASP A 11 -34.30 -11.35 -17.86
N LEU A 12 -33.64 -12.40 -18.37
CA LEU A 12 -33.59 -13.73 -17.78
C LEU A 12 -33.08 -13.63 -16.34
N PHE A 13 -32.24 -12.64 -16.04
CA PHE A 13 -31.71 -12.37 -14.70
C PHE A 13 -32.75 -11.73 -13.79
N ARG A 14 -33.53 -10.77 -14.27
CA ARG A 14 -34.67 -10.23 -13.52
C ARG A 14 -35.76 -11.29 -13.30
N ALA A 15 -35.97 -12.18 -14.26
CA ALA A 15 -36.88 -13.32 -14.13
C ALA A 15 -36.35 -14.35 -13.12
N LEU A 16 -35.07 -14.73 -13.20
CA LEU A 16 -34.40 -15.64 -12.26
C LEU A 16 -34.36 -15.06 -10.84
N LYS A 17 -34.05 -13.77 -10.70
CA LYS A 17 -34.07 -13.04 -9.44
C LYS A 17 -35.48 -12.94 -8.88
N GLY A 18 -36.48 -12.61 -9.70
CA GLY A 18 -37.88 -12.62 -9.30
C GLY A 18 -38.35 -13.98 -8.79
N VAL A 19 -37.95 -15.07 -9.45
CA VAL A 19 -38.20 -16.44 -8.97
C VAL A 19 -37.46 -16.72 -7.65
N SER A 20 -36.24 -16.24 -7.49
CA SER A 20 -35.45 -16.34 -6.25
C SER A 20 -35.97 -15.46 -5.11
N ASP A 21 -36.63 -14.34 -5.38
CA ASP A 21 -37.23 -13.49 -4.34
C ASP A 21 -38.56 -14.09 -3.88
N ILE A 22 -39.34 -14.65 -4.83
CA ILE A 22 -40.53 -15.46 -4.55
C ILE A 22 -40.16 -16.71 -3.74
N TYR A 23 -39.00 -17.34 -4.03
CA TYR A 23 -38.44 -18.49 -3.31
C TYR A 23 -38.34 -18.25 -1.79
N PHE A 24 -37.95 -17.06 -1.37
CA PHE A 24 -37.83 -16.74 0.06
C PHE A 24 -39.15 -16.29 0.70
N TYR A 25 -40.02 -15.62 -0.06
CA TYR A 25 -41.26 -15.04 0.47
C TYR A 25 -42.38 -16.08 0.72
N TRP A 26 -42.40 -17.20 -0.02
CA TRP A 26 -43.48 -18.21 0.04
C TRP A 26 -43.06 -19.55 0.64
N SER A 27 -41.97 -19.58 1.41
CA SER A 27 -41.27 -20.77 1.89
C SER A 27 -42.04 -21.73 2.82
N HIS A 28 -43.30 -21.41 3.17
CA HIS A 28 -44.09 -22.14 4.15
C HIS A 28 -45.05 -23.17 3.52
N GLU A 29 -45.23 -23.14 2.19
CA GLU A 29 -46.10 -24.10 1.49
C GLU A 29 -45.31 -25.28 0.88
N PRO A 30 -45.58 -26.54 1.29
CA PRO A 30 -44.82 -27.71 0.84
C PRO A 30 -44.98 -28.03 -0.65
N VAL A 31 -46.05 -27.56 -1.30
CA VAL A 31 -46.28 -27.72 -2.74
C VAL A 31 -45.41 -26.75 -3.55
N VAL A 32 -45.35 -25.49 -3.12
CA VAL A 32 -44.47 -24.46 -3.70
C VAL A 32 -43.01 -24.89 -3.57
N ASN A 33 -42.59 -25.39 -2.40
CA ASN A 33 -41.24 -25.92 -2.21
C ASN A 33 -40.89 -27.06 -3.18
N ARG A 34 -41.82 -27.99 -3.47
CA ARG A 34 -41.58 -29.07 -4.45
C ARG A 34 -41.51 -28.56 -5.88
N ALA A 35 -42.40 -27.64 -6.27
CA ALA A 35 -42.37 -27.04 -7.61
C ALA A 35 -41.07 -26.25 -7.84
N VAL A 36 -40.65 -25.50 -6.83
CA VAL A 36 -39.41 -24.74 -6.80
C VAL A 36 -38.17 -25.65 -6.89
N VAL A 37 -38.13 -26.78 -6.16
CA VAL A 37 -37.02 -27.74 -6.27
C VAL A 37 -36.92 -28.34 -7.69
N ARG A 38 -38.06 -28.62 -8.34
CA ARG A 38 -38.08 -29.10 -9.73
C ARG A 38 -37.61 -28.04 -10.73
N LEU A 39 -38.05 -26.80 -10.54
CA LEU A 39 -37.65 -25.67 -11.38
C LEU A 39 -36.18 -25.34 -11.20
N ARG A 40 -35.64 -25.46 -9.98
CA ARG A 40 -34.23 -25.17 -9.67
C ARG A 40 -33.28 -25.92 -10.59
N GLN A 41 -33.48 -27.23 -10.80
CA GLN A 41 -32.59 -28.03 -11.65
C GLN A 41 -32.65 -27.58 -13.12
N ALA A 42 -33.84 -27.27 -13.63
CA ALA A 42 -33.99 -26.75 -15.00
C ALA A 42 -33.35 -25.36 -15.16
N LEU A 43 -33.51 -24.48 -14.18
CA LEU A 43 -32.91 -23.14 -14.19
C LEU A 43 -31.38 -23.22 -14.08
N GLU A 44 -30.84 -24.12 -13.23
CA GLU A 44 -29.40 -24.38 -13.14
C GLU A 44 -28.83 -24.89 -14.49
N GLN A 45 -29.57 -25.75 -15.21
CA GLN A 45 -29.17 -26.21 -16.54
C GLN A 45 -29.18 -25.08 -17.58
N VAL A 46 -30.20 -24.22 -17.58
CA VAL A 46 -30.29 -23.07 -18.48
C VAL A 46 -29.15 -22.09 -18.22
N VAL A 47 -28.87 -21.79 -16.95
CA VAL A 47 -27.74 -20.93 -16.56
C VAL A 47 -26.41 -21.56 -16.96
N GLY A 48 -26.23 -22.86 -16.73
CA GLY A 48 -25.03 -23.59 -17.15
C GLY A 48 -24.81 -23.55 -18.66
N LEU A 49 -25.86 -23.76 -19.46
CA LEU A 49 -25.80 -23.68 -20.92
C LEU A 49 -25.46 -22.26 -21.38
N ALA A 50 -26.06 -21.24 -20.76
CA ALA A 50 -25.77 -19.84 -21.08
C ALA A 50 -24.30 -19.49 -20.80
N ILE A 51 -23.75 -19.94 -19.66
CA ILE A 51 -22.33 -19.74 -19.33
C ILE A 51 -21.44 -20.41 -20.38
N VAL A 52 -21.69 -21.67 -20.73
CA VAL A 52 -20.89 -22.38 -21.74
C VAL A 52 -20.95 -21.66 -23.09
N ASN A 53 -22.13 -21.27 -23.55
CA ASN A 53 -22.28 -20.55 -24.83
C ASN A 53 -21.54 -19.21 -24.82
N VAL A 54 -21.59 -18.45 -23.72
CA VAL A 54 -20.85 -17.19 -23.60
C VAL A 54 -19.34 -17.45 -23.62
N LEU A 55 -18.85 -18.48 -22.93
CA LEU A 55 -17.44 -18.84 -22.94
C LEU A 55 -16.96 -19.31 -24.31
N ASP A 56 -17.77 -20.09 -25.03
CA ASP A 56 -17.49 -20.54 -26.39
C ASP A 56 -17.43 -19.34 -27.36
N GLU A 57 -18.37 -18.39 -27.23
CA GLU A 57 -18.37 -17.16 -28.03
C GLU A 57 -17.16 -16.27 -27.72
N MET A 58 -16.77 -16.16 -26.44
CA MET A 58 -15.54 -15.46 -26.07
C MET A 58 -14.28 -16.15 -26.63
N GLN A 59 -14.26 -17.48 -26.71
CA GLN A 59 -13.14 -18.22 -27.29
C GLN A 59 -13.08 -18.09 -28.82
N SER A 60 -14.22 -18.10 -29.51
CA SER A 60 -14.28 -17.92 -30.96
C SER A 60 -14.00 -16.46 -31.35
N GLY A 61 -14.49 -15.50 -30.55
CA GLY A 61 -14.36 -14.06 -30.71
C GLY A 61 -13.19 -13.43 -29.95
N LEU A 62 -12.06 -14.12 -29.77
CA LEU A 62 -10.89 -13.60 -29.02
C LEU A 62 -10.36 -12.24 -29.52
N ALA A 63 -10.55 -11.95 -30.81
CA ALA A 63 -10.12 -10.70 -31.42
C ALA A 63 -11.16 -9.57 -31.31
N ASP A 64 -12.39 -9.86 -30.88
CA ASP A 64 -13.48 -8.90 -30.81
C ASP A 64 -13.61 -8.29 -29.40
N PRO A 65 -13.26 -7.00 -29.20
CA PRO A 65 -13.34 -6.34 -27.89
C PRO A 65 -14.76 -6.33 -27.32
N GLN A 66 -15.78 -6.22 -28.17
CA GLN A 66 -17.16 -6.13 -27.73
C GLN A 66 -17.65 -7.48 -27.20
N VAL A 67 -17.29 -8.58 -27.88
CA VAL A 67 -17.58 -9.94 -27.40
C VAL A 67 -16.90 -10.18 -26.05
N GLN A 68 -15.63 -9.81 -25.91
CA GLN A 68 -14.92 -9.96 -24.63
C GLN A 68 -15.56 -9.12 -23.53
N GLN A 69 -15.91 -7.86 -23.81
CA GLN A 69 -16.52 -6.97 -22.83
C GLN A 69 -17.88 -7.45 -22.35
N VAL A 70 -18.75 -7.84 -23.28
CA VAL A 70 -20.09 -8.36 -22.95
C VAL A 70 -19.96 -9.68 -22.18
N GLY A 71 -19.08 -10.57 -22.61
CA GLY A 71 -18.84 -11.85 -21.95
C GLY A 71 -18.32 -11.69 -20.53
N VAL A 72 -17.30 -10.85 -20.31
CA VAL A 72 -16.78 -10.55 -18.97
C VAL A 72 -17.83 -9.88 -18.08
N SER A 73 -18.60 -8.91 -18.61
CA SER A 73 -19.67 -8.25 -17.88
C SER A 73 -20.75 -9.24 -17.43
N PHE A 74 -21.13 -10.17 -18.33
CA PHE A 74 -22.04 -11.26 -18.04
C PHE A 74 -21.50 -12.14 -16.92
N LEU A 75 -20.26 -12.61 -17.03
CA LEU A 75 -19.63 -13.46 -16.02
C LEU A 75 -19.55 -12.76 -14.66
N LYS A 76 -19.21 -11.47 -14.63
CA LYS A 76 -19.18 -10.65 -13.42
C LYS A 76 -20.55 -10.57 -12.75
N ALA A 77 -21.61 -10.32 -13.51
CA ALA A 77 -22.96 -10.27 -12.98
C ALA A 77 -23.41 -11.62 -12.41
N VAL A 78 -23.14 -12.72 -13.13
CA VAL A 78 -23.46 -14.08 -12.66
C VAL A 78 -22.69 -14.39 -11.39
N VAL A 79 -21.38 -14.14 -11.38
CA VAL A 79 -20.49 -14.50 -10.27
C VAL A 79 -20.81 -13.71 -9.00
N ALA A 80 -21.09 -12.40 -9.11
CA ALA A 80 -21.38 -11.54 -7.97
C ALA A 80 -22.64 -11.96 -7.19
N ASP A 81 -23.70 -12.39 -7.89
CA ASP A 81 -24.98 -12.76 -7.27
C ASP A 81 -25.11 -14.27 -7.03
N SER A 82 -24.09 -15.06 -7.38
CA SER A 82 -24.17 -16.52 -7.34
C SER A 82 -23.74 -17.18 -6.03
N LYS A 83 -24.44 -18.27 -5.68
CA LYS A 83 -24.04 -19.22 -4.63
C LYS A 83 -23.07 -20.27 -5.18
N GLY A 84 -22.44 -21.05 -4.29
CA GLY A 84 -21.36 -21.99 -4.61
C GLY A 84 -21.63 -22.92 -5.82
N THR A 85 -22.85 -23.44 -5.98
CA THR A 85 -23.17 -24.36 -7.09
C THR A 85 -23.02 -23.74 -8.48
N THR A 86 -23.33 -22.46 -8.66
CA THR A 86 -23.17 -21.79 -9.96
C THR A 86 -21.70 -21.45 -10.20
N LYS A 87 -20.95 -21.06 -9.15
CA LYS A 87 -19.50 -20.86 -9.25
C LYS A 87 -18.78 -22.14 -9.66
N ASP A 88 -19.19 -23.30 -9.12
CA ASP A 88 -18.66 -24.61 -9.51
C ASP A 88 -18.93 -24.92 -11.00
N LEU A 89 -20.13 -24.58 -11.51
CA LEU A 89 -20.45 -24.75 -12.93
C LEU A 89 -19.56 -23.87 -13.81
N ILE A 90 -19.38 -22.60 -13.43
CA ILE A 90 -18.52 -21.65 -14.15
C ILE A 90 -17.07 -22.13 -14.18
N GLN A 91 -16.56 -22.66 -13.06
CA GLN A 91 -15.21 -23.23 -12.99
C GLN A 91 -15.06 -24.45 -13.90
N ARG A 92 -16.02 -25.38 -13.89
CA ARG A 92 -16.00 -26.57 -14.76
C ARG A 92 -16.05 -26.24 -16.25
N ALA A 93 -16.66 -25.12 -16.60
CA ALA A 93 -16.73 -24.63 -17.98
C ALA A 93 -15.41 -24.01 -18.48
N GLY A 94 -14.36 -23.95 -17.66
CA GLY A 94 -13.04 -23.50 -18.10
C GLY A 94 -12.88 -21.97 -18.17
N VAL A 95 -13.70 -21.22 -17.43
CA VAL A 95 -13.69 -19.75 -17.39
C VAL A 95 -12.30 -19.12 -17.23
N VAL A 96 -11.42 -19.72 -16.42
CA VAL A 96 -10.09 -19.18 -16.15
C VAL A 96 -9.25 -19.13 -17.42
N GLN A 97 -9.28 -20.21 -18.20
CA GLN A 97 -8.55 -20.28 -19.45
C GLN A 97 -9.05 -19.23 -20.44
N VAL A 98 -10.37 -19.03 -20.52
CA VAL A 98 -10.98 -18.02 -21.39
C VAL A 98 -10.60 -16.61 -20.96
N LEU A 99 -10.72 -16.28 -19.67
CA LEU A 99 -10.36 -14.97 -19.15
C LEU A 99 -8.86 -14.69 -19.33
N VAL A 100 -7.98 -15.65 -19.03
CA VAL A 100 -6.54 -15.49 -19.25
C VAL A 100 -6.22 -15.29 -20.73
N GLN A 101 -6.85 -16.03 -21.64
CA GLN A 101 -6.68 -15.82 -23.08
C GLN A 101 -7.19 -14.46 -23.54
N SER A 102 -8.34 -14.03 -23.02
CA SER A 102 -8.92 -12.71 -23.28
C SER A 102 -7.96 -11.59 -22.86
N MET A 103 -7.46 -11.64 -21.62
CA MET A 103 -6.53 -10.65 -21.06
C MET A 103 -5.17 -10.62 -21.77
N THR A 104 -4.71 -11.74 -22.36
CA THR A 104 -3.37 -11.84 -22.98
C THR A 104 -3.36 -11.57 -24.49
N LYS A 105 -4.40 -11.98 -25.22
CA LYS A 105 -4.42 -11.89 -26.69
C LYS A 105 -4.99 -10.58 -27.22
N HIS A 106 -5.74 -9.86 -26.41
CA HIS A 106 -6.39 -8.62 -26.83
C HIS A 106 -5.70 -7.39 -26.19
N PRO A 107 -5.55 -6.26 -26.91
CA PRO A 107 -5.23 -4.97 -26.30
C PRO A 107 -6.41 -4.53 -25.42
N CYS A 108 -6.54 -5.17 -24.26
CA CYS A 108 -7.66 -4.97 -23.35
C CYS A 108 -7.63 -3.56 -22.79
N THR A 109 -8.80 -2.95 -22.72
CA THR A 109 -8.97 -1.73 -21.92
C THR A 109 -8.73 -2.08 -20.45
N GLU A 110 -8.23 -1.11 -19.68
CA GLU A 110 -8.00 -1.29 -18.24
C GLU A 110 -9.29 -1.72 -17.51
N ASN A 111 -10.46 -1.24 -17.98
CA ASN A 111 -11.76 -1.64 -17.47
C ASN A 111 -12.03 -3.13 -17.68
N LEU A 112 -11.82 -3.65 -18.91
CA LEU A 112 -12.02 -5.07 -19.21
C LEU A 112 -11.11 -5.96 -18.34
N LEU A 113 -9.84 -5.58 -18.21
CA LEU A 113 -8.88 -6.29 -17.36
C LEU A 113 -9.34 -6.31 -15.90
N THR A 114 -9.77 -5.16 -15.38
CA THR A 114 -10.25 -5.02 -14.00
C THR A 114 -11.47 -5.90 -13.74
N GLU A 115 -12.41 -5.95 -14.68
CA GLU A 115 -13.60 -6.81 -14.55
C GLU A 115 -13.26 -8.30 -14.65
N ALA A 116 -12.38 -8.69 -15.59
CA ALA A 116 -11.93 -10.07 -15.72
C ALA A 116 -11.18 -10.55 -14.47
N LEU A 117 -10.33 -9.70 -13.90
CA LEU A 117 -9.63 -9.96 -12.65
C LEU A 117 -10.57 -10.04 -11.45
N ALA A 118 -11.62 -9.21 -11.41
CA ALA A 118 -12.64 -9.31 -10.36
C ALA A 118 -13.42 -10.63 -10.43
N VAL A 119 -13.69 -11.13 -11.64
CA VAL A 119 -14.29 -12.47 -11.84
C VAL A 119 -13.34 -13.56 -11.35
N LEU A 120 -12.05 -13.49 -11.70
CA LEU A 120 -11.05 -14.45 -11.23
C LEU A 120 -10.90 -14.43 -9.71
N ASP A 121 -10.88 -13.25 -9.11
CA ASP A 121 -10.81 -13.03 -7.67
C ASP A 121 -11.98 -13.72 -6.94
N GLU A 122 -13.19 -13.54 -7.44
CA GLU A 122 -14.41 -14.08 -6.79
C GLU A 122 -14.55 -15.61 -6.96
N LEU A 123 -13.91 -16.19 -7.97
CA LEU A 123 -13.92 -17.63 -8.24
C LEU A 123 -12.76 -18.39 -7.58
N HIS A 124 -11.56 -17.81 -7.53
CA HIS A 124 -10.34 -18.51 -7.12
C HIS A 124 -9.53 -17.77 -6.05
N GLY A 125 -9.96 -16.57 -5.68
CA GLY A 125 -9.34 -15.78 -4.63
C GLY A 125 -7.95 -15.28 -4.97
N LEU A 126 -7.20 -14.99 -3.91
CA LEU A 126 -5.91 -14.32 -3.96
C LEU A 126 -4.86 -15.06 -4.82
N ALA A 127 -4.84 -16.40 -4.79
CA ALA A 127 -3.86 -17.20 -5.53
C ALA A 127 -3.96 -16.99 -7.04
N ALA A 128 -5.17 -16.90 -7.59
CA ALA A 128 -5.38 -16.65 -9.01
C ALA A 128 -4.98 -15.23 -9.41
N LEU A 129 -5.17 -14.24 -8.52
CA LEU A 129 -4.70 -12.88 -8.77
C LEU A 129 -3.18 -12.78 -8.84
N LEU A 130 -2.46 -13.48 -7.97
CA LEU A 130 -1.00 -13.52 -8.02
C LEU A 130 -0.50 -14.17 -9.31
N GLN A 131 -1.13 -15.28 -9.72
CA GLN A 131 -0.82 -15.90 -11.01
C GLN A 131 -1.14 -14.97 -12.18
N ALA A 132 -2.29 -14.28 -12.16
CA ALA A 132 -2.65 -13.33 -13.20
C ALA A 132 -1.65 -12.15 -13.27
N LEU A 133 -1.19 -11.64 -12.13
CA LEU A 133 -0.17 -10.60 -12.06
C LEU A 133 1.15 -11.04 -12.72
N GLU A 134 1.60 -12.28 -12.52
CA GLU A 134 2.79 -12.82 -13.20
C GLU A 134 2.62 -12.85 -14.74
N HIS A 135 1.44 -13.24 -15.22
CA HIS A 135 1.15 -13.35 -16.65
C HIS A 135 0.97 -11.97 -17.30
N LEU A 136 0.36 -11.02 -16.59
CA LEU A 136 0.10 -9.67 -17.07
C LEU A 136 1.28 -8.72 -16.88
N ARG A 137 2.35 -9.16 -16.20
CA ARG A 137 3.58 -8.41 -15.96
C ARG A 137 4.14 -7.71 -17.21
N PRO A 138 4.13 -8.26 -18.44
CA PRO A 138 4.64 -7.53 -19.60
C PRO A 138 3.80 -6.31 -20.02
N SER A 139 2.57 -6.18 -19.51
CA SER A 139 1.60 -5.15 -19.89
C SER A 139 1.40 -4.15 -18.75
N VAL A 140 1.65 -2.86 -18.99
CA VAL A 140 1.42 -1.80 -17.98
C VAL A 140 -0.04 -1.77 -17.51
N PRO A 141 -1.07 -1.70 -18.40
CA PRO A 141 -2.47 -1.69 -17.96
C PRO A 141 -2.87 -2.97 -17.24
N GLY A 142 -2.35 -4.13 -17.69
CA GLY A 142 -2.60 -5.43 -17.07
C GLY A 142 -2.03 -5.49 -15.66
N THR A 143 -0.78 -5.05 -15.49
CA THR A 143 -0.11 -5.01 -14.18
C THR A 143 -0.83 -4.04 -13.24
N ARG A 144 -1.25 -2.87 -13.74
CA ARG A 144 -2.01 -1.89 -12.96
C ARG A 144 -3.34 -2.44 -12.47
N ALA A 145 -4.14 -3.01 -13.37
CA ALA A 145 -5.42 -3.62 -13.03
C ALA A 145 -5.23 -4.77 -12.02
N ALA A 146 -4.22 -5.62 -12.21
CA ALA A 146 -3.91 -6.72 -11.30
C ALA A 146 -3.53 -6.24 -9.89
N LEU A 147 -2.67 -5.23 -9.77
CA LEU A 147 -2.30 -4.64 -8.48
C LEU A 147 -3.48 -3.92 -7.80
N GLN A 148 -4.33 -3.22 -8.57
CA GLN A 148 -5.53 -2.58 -8.02
C GLN A 148 -6.50 -3.61 -7.45
N THR A 149 -6.80 -4.67 -8.21
CA THR A 149 -7.66 -5.76 -7.76
C THR A 149 -7.06 -6.47 -6.57
N LEU A 150 -5.75 -6.77 -6.59
CA LEU A 150 -5.03 -7.38 -5.47
C LEU A 150 -5.17 -6.55 -4.18
N ARG A 151 -5.03 -5.23 -4.27
CA ARG A 151 -5.19 -4.33 -3.13
C ARG A 151 -6.63 -4.29 -2.60
N LEU A 152 -7.63 -4.31 -3.49
CA LEU A 152 -9.04 -4.38 -3.10
C LEU A 152 -9.37 -5.73 -2.44
N THR A 153 -8.85 -6.83 -2.97
CA THR A 153 -8.98 -8.16 -2.40
C THR A 153 -8.34 -8.23 -1.02
N ALA A 154 -7.11 -7.72 -0.87
CA ALA A 154 -6.41 -7.70 0.41
C ALA A 154 -7.25 -7.00 1.48
N ARG A 155 -7.86 -5.86 1.16
CA ARG A 155 -8.75 -5.14 2.09
C ARG A 155 -10.02 -5.92 2.46
N LYS A 156 -10.61 -6.65 1.51
CA LYS A 156 -11.83 -7.43 1.75
C LYS A 156 -11.57 -8.75 2.48
N ARG A 157 -10.44 -9.39 2.19
CA ARG A 157 -10.11 -10.77 2.56
C ARG A 157 -8.70 -10.87 3.14
N TRP A 158 -8.43 -10.01 4.12
CA TRP A 158 -7.11 -9.91 4.76
C TRP A 158 -6.61 -11.25 5.33
N HIS A 159 -7.51 -12.05 5.88
CA HIS A 159 -7.20 -13.40 6.39
C HIS A 159 -6.67 -14.38 5.31
N GLU A 160 -6.98 -14.17 4.02
CA GLU A 160 -6.38 -14.95 2.94
C GLU A 160 -4.93 -14.50 2.68
N VAL A 161 -4.67 -13.19 2.77
CA VAL A 161 -3.34 -12.59 2.61
C VAL A 161 -2.40 -13.07 3.70
N GLU A 162 -2.85 -13.11 4.96
CA GLU A 162 -2.07 -13.63 6.10
C GLU A 162 -1.61 -15.07 5.91
N ARG A 163 -2.37 -15.88 5.16
CA ARG A 163 -2.05 -17.28 4.87
C ARG A 163 -1.12 -17.43 3.67
N CYS A 164 -0.94 -16.40 2.86
CA CYS A 164 -0.04 -16.45 1.72
C CYS A 164 1.43 -16.47 2.19
N PRO A 165 2.28 -17.32 1.60
CA PRO A 165 3.71 -17.27 1.84
C PRO A 165 4.26 -15.89 1.46
N ALA A 166 4.83 -15.18 2.44
CA ALA A 166 5.27 -13.79 2.29
C ALA A 166 6.29 -13.61 1.16
N VAL A 167 7.25 -14.54 1.00
CA VAL A 167 8.31 -14.44 -0.01
C VAL A 167 7.77 -14.48 -1.46
N PRO A 168 6.99 -15.49 -1.87
CA PRO A 168 6.31 -15.47 -3.17
C PRO A 168 5.44 -14.23 -3.38
N LEU A 169 4.63 -13.84 -2.39
CA LEU A 169 3.75 -12.68 -2.48
C LEU A 169 4.55 -11.40 -2.78
N THR A 170 5.56 -11.11 -1.95
CA THR A 170 6.39 -9.91 -2.10
C THR A 170 7.21 -9.95 -3.39
N ARG A 171 7.74 -11.11 -3.78
CA ARG A 171 8.50 -11.29 -5.03
C ARG A 171 7.66 -10.97 -6.25
N VAL A 172 6.46 -11.53 -6.35
CA VAL A 172 5.58 -11.34 -7.51
C VAL A 172 5.22 -9.86 -7.68
N ILE A 173 4.92 -9.16 -6.58
CA ILE A 173 4.64 -7.72 -6.61
C ILE A 173 5.87 -6.93 -7.08
N ILE A 174 7.05 -7.15 -6.48
CA ILE A 174 8.26 -6.41 -6.84
C ILE A 174 8.70 -6.71 -8.28
N ASP A 175 8.64 -7.96 -8.72
CA ASP A 175 9.00 -8.34 -10.09
C ASP A 175 8.03 -7.73 -11.11
N ALA A 176 6.75 -7.58 -10.76
CA ALA A 176 5.79 -6.86 -11.58
C ALA A 176 6.12 -5.36 -11.69
N LEU A 177 6.55 -4.72 -10.62
CA LEU A 177 6.97 -3.32 -10.61
C LEU A 177 8.29 -3.10 -11.34
N ARG A 178 9.25 -4.03 -11.20
CA ARG A 178 10.54 -4.00 -11.91
C ARG A 178 10.39 -4.05 -13.44
N ALA A 179 9.30 -4.63 -13.94
CA ALA A 179 9.03 -4.66 -15.38
C ALA A 179 8.72 -3.26 -15.96
N HIS A 180 8.32 -2.30 -15.11
CA HIS A 180 7.82 -0.98 -15.54
C HIS A 180 8.43 0.16 -14.71
N PRO A 181 9.76 0.35 -14.72
CA PRO A 181 10.46 1.30 -13.84
C PRO A 181 10.13 2.78 -14.12
N THR A 182 9.50 3.09 -15.26
CA THR A 182 9.14 4.46 -15.66
C THR A 182 7.67 4.80 -15.39
N GLU A 183 6.84 3.82 -14.99
CA GLU A 183 5.39 4.02 -14.81
C GLU A 183 5.08 4.46 -13.39
N ILE A 184 5.19 5.76 -13.12
CA ILE A 184 5.07 6.34 -11.77
C ILE A 184 3.78 5.93 -11.05
N GLN A 185 2.63 5.98 -11.73
CA GLN A 185 1.35 5.58 -11.14
C GLN A 185 1.31 4.11 -10.73
N LEU A 186 1.99 3.24 -11.47
CA LEU A 186 2.12 1.83 -11.12
C LEU A 186 3.03 1.64 -9.91
N LEU A 187 4.14 2.39 -9.86
CA LEU A 187 5.08 2.38 -8.74
C LEU A 187 4.41 2.86 -7.45
N ILE A 188 3.65 3.97 -7.49
CA ILE A 188 2.86 4.48 -6.36
C ILE A 188 1.92 3.38 -5.84
N LEU A 189 1.13 2.79 -6.73
CA LEU A 189 0.18 1.74 -6.36
C LEU A 189 0.86 0.52 -5.72
N GLY A 190 1.97 0.08 -6.30
CA GLY A 190 2.76 -1.03 -5.80
C GLY A 190 3.39 -0.76 -4.44
N ILE A 191 3.98 0.42 -4.26
CA ILE A 191 4.57 0.86 -3.00
C ILE A 191 3.48 1.01 -1.92
N GLN A 192 2.31 1.54 -2.27
CA GLN A 192 1.15 1.60 -1.35
C GLN A 192 0.74 0.20 -0.89
N LEU A 193 0.61 -0.75 -1.81
CA LEU A 193 0.27 -2.14 -1.47
C LEU A 193 1.34 -2.78 -0.59
N LEU A 194 2.62 -2.64 -0.95
CA LEU A 194 3.73 -3.16 -0.15
C LEU A 194 3.79 -2.51 1.24
N GLY A 195 3.47 -1.22 1.34
CA GLY A 195 3.40 -0.49 2.60
C GLY A 195 2.24 -0.97 3.47
N ASP A 196 1.06 -1.19 2.88
CA ASP A 196 -0.10 -1.79 3.56
C ASP A 196 0.28 -3.19 4.12
N LEU A 197 0.92 -4.03 3.30
CA LEU A 197 1.37 -5.37 3.71
C LEU A 197 2.46 -5.35 4.79
N ALA A 198 3.52 -4.55 4.61
CA ALA A 198 4.64 -4.47 5.54
C ALA A 198 4.28 -3.85 6.90
N GLY A 199 3.24 -3.01 6.93
CA GLY A 199 2.75 -2.40 8.16
C GLY A 199 2.16 -3.43 9.12
N ASP A 200 1.39 -4.36 8.58
CA ASP A 200 0.60 -5.33 9.35
C ASP A 200 1.22 -6.74 9.40
N LEU A 201 2.08 -7.10 8.44
CA LEU A 201 2.69 -8.44 8.33
C LEU A 201 4.23 -8.38 8.51
N PRO A 202 4.78 -8.74 9.68
CA PRO A 202 6.22 -8.79 9.91
C PRO A 202 6.98 -9.67 8.93
N GLU A 203 6.39 -10.78 8.50
CA GLU A 203 6.96 -11.74 7.55
C GLU A 203 7.18 -11.10 6.17
N VAL A 204 6.34 -10.14 5.78
CA VAL A 204 6.50 -9.38 4.53
C VAL A 204 7.73 -8.47 4.59
N ARG A 205 8.08 -7.93 5.77
CA ARG A 205 9.30 -7.12 5.94
C ARG A 205 10.54 -7.97 5.72
N VAL A 206 10.58 -9.17 6.31
CA VAL A 206 11.65 -10.14 6.09
C VAL A 206 11.72 -10.57 4.63
N ALA A 207 10.58 -10.89 4.03
CA ALA A 207 10.48 -11.27 2.63
C ALA A 207 10.99 -10.16 1.70
N PHE A 208 10.66 -8.90 1.98
CA PHE A 208 11.10 -7.74 1.22
C PHE A 208 12.63 -7.65 1.17
N PHE A 209 13.30 -7.88 2.30
CA PHE A 209 14.77 -7.98 2.33
C PHE A 209 15.27 -9.15 1.48
N GLN A 210 14.70 -10.34 1.65
CA GLN A 210 15.13 -11.57 0.96
C GLN A 210 15.00 -11.52 -0.58
N VAL A 211 14.13 -10.66 -1.11
CA VAL A 211 13.92 -10.51 -2.56
C VAL A 211 14.65 -9.31 -3.16
N ASN A 212 15.63 -8.77 -2.43
CA ASN A 212 16.38 -7.54 -2.77
C ASN A 212 15.43 -6.35 -3.03
N GLY A 213 14.39 -6.23 -2.20
CA GLY A 213 13.42 -5.15 -2.31
C GLY A 213 14.02 -3.78 -2.00
N TRP A 214 15.01 -3.70 -1.09
CA TRP A 214 15.68 -2.45 -0.74
C TRP A 214 16.40 -1.83 -1.93
N ASP A 215 17.20 -2.59 -2.67
CA ASP A 215 17.90 -2.06 -3.85
C ASP A 215 16.92 -1.54 -4.90
N TRP A 216 15.83 -2.27 -5.12
CA TRP A 216 14.77 -1.83 -6.03
C TRP A 216 14.12 -0.52 -5.56
N LEU A 217 13.68 -0.45 -4.29
CA LEU A 217 13.02 0.74 -3.76
C LEU A 217 13.92 1.96 -3.79
N LEU A 218 15.18 1.80 -3.38
CA LEU A 218 16.15 2.89 -3.39
C LEU A 218 16.44 3.35 -4.81
N GLN A 219 16.61 2.45 -5.77
CA GLN A 219 16.76 2.82 -7.19
C GLN A 219 15.54 3.59 -7.70
N VAL A 220 14.32 3.16 -7.36
CA VAL A 220 13.08 3.85 -7.74
C VAL A 220 13.02 5.27 -7.16
N LEU A 221 13.40 5.45 -5.89
CA LEU A 221 13.36 6.77 -5.26
C LEU A 221 14.51 7.68 -5.70
N GLU A 222 15.68 7.11 -6.01
CA GLU A 222 16.86 7.81 -6.55
C GLU A 222 16.68 8.22 -8.00
N SER A 223 15.95 7.43 -8.81
CA SER A 223 15.76 7.66 -10.24
C SER A 223 14.76 8.78 -10.56
N GLN A 224 14.20 9.47 -9.56
CA GLN A 224 13.23 10.54 -9.74
C GLN A 224 13.81 11.90 -9.35
N PRO A 225 14.75 12.45 -10.16
CA PRO A 225 15.48 13.67 -9.82
C PRO A 225 14.68 14.96 -10.07
N SER A 226 13.59 14.93 -10.86
CA SER A 226 12.88 16.13 -11.31
C SER A 226 11.77 16.57 -10.34
N LYS A 227 11.73 17.88 -10.10
CA LYS A 227 10.82 18.57 -9.18
C LYS A 227 9.61 19.08 -9.96
N ASP A 228 8.46 19.12 -9.29
CA ASP A 228 7.22 19.84 -9.65
C ASP A 228 6.06 19.00 -10.23
N SER A 229 6.25 17.70 -10.47
CA SER A 229 5.10 16.81 -10.70
C SER A 229 4.46 16.41 -9.37
N TRP A 230 3.13 16.51 -9.28
CA TRP A 230 2.36 16.00 -8.13
C TRP A 230 2.57 14.49 -7.93
N GLN A 231 2.84 13.75 -9.01
CA GLN A 231 3.06 12.30 -8.99
C GLN A 231 4.41 11.95 -8.36
N ASP A 232 5.44 12.76 -8.63
CA ASP A 232 6.77 12.56 -8.05
C ASP A 232 6.72 12.79 -6.54
N LEU A 233 5.98 13.82 -6.11
CA LEU A 233 5.74 14.06 -4.69
C LEU A 233 5.04 12.86 -4.06
N GLU A 234 3.91 12.41 -4.62
CA GLU A 234 3.14 11.25 -4.12
C GLU A 234 4.00 9.99 -4.01
N LEU A 235 4.81 9.69 -5.04
CA LEU A 235 5.74 8.56 -5.03
C LEU A 235 6.74 8.66 -3.89
N GLN A 236 7.29 9.85 -3.61
CA GLN A 236 8.18 10.06 -2.47
C GLN A 236 7.43 9.90 -1.13
N GLN A 237 6.18 10.38 -1.01
CA GLN A 237 5.40 10.19 0.22
C GLN A 237 5.21 8.71 0.52
N GLU A 238 4.79 7.93 -0.48
CA GLU A 238 4.53 6.50 -0.34
C GLU A 238 5.83 5.72 -0.15
N GLY A 239 6.91 6.14 -0.82
CA GLY A 239 8.26 5.58 -0.63
C GLY A 239 8.74 5.73 0.81
N VAL A 240 8.63 6.94 1.37
CA VAL A 240 8.99 7.22 2.77
C VAL A 240 8.11 6.45 3.74
N ARG A 241 6.80 6.35 3.48
CA ARG A 241 5.90 5.50 4.27
C ARG A 241 6.34 4.04 4.23
N LEU A 242 6.67 3.48 3.06
CA LEU A 242 7.13 2.10 2.95
C LEU A 242 8.45 1.89 3.72
N ILE A 243 9.42 2.81 3.60
CA ILE A 243 10.66 2.79 4.39
C ILE A 243 10.32 2.73 5.89
N ALA A 244 9.43 3.60 6.36
CA ALA A 244 8.95 3.56 7.74
C ALA A 244 8.37 2.18 8.09
N GLN A 245 7.47 1.61 7.29
CA GLN A 245 6.93 0.29 7.61
C GLN A 245 8.01 -0.80 7.70
N LEU A 246 9.00 -0.78 6.81
CA LEU A 246 10.11 -1.73 6.80
C LEU A 246 11.00 -1.59 8.05
N CYS A 247 11.21 -0.37 8.53
CA CYS A 247 12.01 -0.10 9.72
C CYS A 247 11.32 -0.50 11.05
N LYS A 248 10.06 -0.94 11.05
CA LYS A 248 9.40 -1.54 12.23
C LYS A 248 9.99 -2.91 12.66
N GLY A 249 10.95 -3.45 11.91
CA GLY A 249 11.70 -4.66 12.24
C GLY A 249 11.53 -5.78 11.20
N GLY A 250 12.51 -6.69 11.13
CA GLY A 250 12.49 -7.83 10.20
C GLY A 250 13.12 -7.57 8.83
N ALA A 251 13.27 -6.31 8.42
CA ALA A 251 14.02 -5.91 7.22
C ALA A 251 15.31 -5.19 7.63
N SER A 252 16.32 -5.90 8.19
CA SER A 252 17.57 -5.25 8.63
C SER A 252 18.27 -4.58 7.44
N GLY A 253 18.28 -3.26 7.44
CA GLY A 253 18.75 -2.42 6.35
C GLY A 253 20.14 -1.84 6.58
N ASP A 254 20.99 -2.44 7.42
CA ASP A 254 22.25 -1.80 7.86
C ASP A 254 23.16 -1.44 6.68
N ILE A 255 23.22 -2.30 5.66
CA ILE A 255 23.95 -2.04 4.41
C ILE A 255 23.34 -0.90 3.56
N HIS A 256 22.05 -0.61 3.76
CA HIS A 256 21.28 0.39 3.02
C HIS A 256 21.08 1.69 3.81
N SER A 257 21.35 1.69 5.12
CA SER A 257 21.15 2.79 6.07
C SER A 257 21.61 4.15 5.52
N ARG A 258 22.82 4.23 4.96
CA ARG A 258 23.38 5.46 4.38
C ARG A 258 22.57 5.97 3.18
N ARG A 259 22.16 5.08 2.27
CA ARG A 259 21.36 5.45 1.08
C ARG A 259 19.96 5.89 1.49
N VAL A 260 19.34 5.14 2.40
CA VAL A 260 18.03 5.49 2.96
C VAL A 260 18.08 6.85 3.64
N GLY A 261 19.09 7.10 4.49
CA GLY A 261 19.29 8.38 5.15
C GLY A 261 19.41 9.56 4.18
N ALA A 262 20.19 9.39 3.12
CA ALA A 262 20.34 10.43 2.08
C ALA A 262 19.02 10.73 1.34
N ILE A 263 18.23 9.70 1.02
CA ILE A 263 16.91 9.88 0.40
C ILE A 263 15.95 10.58 1.36
N LEU A 264 15.88 10.13 2.62
CA LEU A 264 15.01 10.74 3.64
C LEU A 264 15.37 12.21 3.86
N GLU A 265 16.66 12.54 3.96
CA GLU A 265 17.11 13.92 4.10
C GLU A 265 16.67 14.77 2.89
N GLN A 266 16.87 14.27 1.67
CA GLN A 266 16.48 14.98 0.45
C GLN A 266 14.96 15.19 0.37
N VAL A 267 14.17 14.17 0.73
CA VAL A 267 12.71 14.23 0.70
C VAL A 267 12.18 15.19 1.77
N LEU A 268 12.70 15.11 3.01
CA LEU A 268 12.32 16.02 4.09
C LEU A 268 12.64 17.48 3.73
N GLN A 269 13.83 17.76 3.18
CA GLN A 269 14.23 19.09 2.71
C GLN A 269 13.28 19.67 1.64
N ARG A 270 12.67 18.83 0.81
CA ARG A 270 11.77 19.25 -0.28
C ARG A 270 10.32 19.38 0.18
N SER A 271 9.87 18.52 1.10
CA SER A 271 8.46 18.40 1.48
C SER A 271 8.17 19.08 2.83
N GLN A 272 8.69 20.29 3.02
CA GLN A 272 8.68 20.99 4.31
C GLN A 272 7.28 21.35 4.84
N ASN A 273 6.29 21.40 3.95
CA ASN A 273 4.91 21.73 4.27
C ASN A 273 4.00 20.50 4.23
N ASP A 274 4.55 19.31 4.02
CA ASP A 274 3.78 18.08 3.88
C ASP A 274 3.80 17.29 5.19
N GLY A 275 2.73 17.44 5.98
CA GLY A 275 2.61 16.77 7.27
C GLY A 275 2.73 15.25 7.21
N ARG A 276 2.35 14.60 6.09
CA ARG A 276 2.46 13.15 5.95
C ARG A 276 3.91 12.72 5.71
N VAL A 277 4.61 13.44 4.83
CA VAL A 277 6.03 13.17 4.57
C VAL A 277 6.86 13.41 5.82
N LEU A 278 6.60 14.50 6.55
CA LEU A 278 7.28 14.80 7.80
C LEU A 278 7.02 13.71 8.84
N TYR A 279 5.76 13.29 9.01
CA TYR A 279 5.41 12.25 9.98
C TYR A 279 6.13 10.92 9.68
N TRP A 280 6.02 10.41 8.45
CA TRP A 280 6.63 9.12 8.09
C TRP A 280 8.15 9.21 7.96
N GLY A 281 8.65 10.33 7.43
CA GLY A 281 10.07 10.56 7.22
C GLY A 281 10.83 10.66 8.53
N LEU A 282 10.36 11.48 9.46
CA LEU A 282 10.99 11.61 10.78
C LEU A 282 10.92 10.30 11.58
N TRP A 283 9.80 9.57 11.47
CA TRP A 283 9.68 8.25 12.07
C TRP A 283 10.68 7.25 11.46
N ALA A 284 10.83 7.23 10.12
CA ALA A 284 11.80 6.37 9.45
C ALA A 284 13.25 6.70 9.85
N VAL A 285 13.59 7.99 9.90
CA VAL A 285 14.91 8.45 10.35
C VAL A 285 15.18 8.02 11.79
N GLN A 286 14.19 8.13 12.68
CA GLN A 286 14.31 7.69 14.07
C GLN A 286 14.64 6.19 14.17
N GLN A 287 13.96 5.33 13.40
CA GLN A 287 14.22 3.89 13.44
C GLN A 287 15.58 3.49 12.86
N LEU A 288 16.10 4.29 11.92
CA LEU A 288 17.41 4.05 11.30
C LEU A 288 18.57 4.62 12.11
N HIS A 289 18.31 5.11 13.33
CA HIS A 289 19.28 5.83 14.16
C HIS A 289 19.95 6.99 13.41
N GLY A 290 19.23 7.59 12.45
CA GLY A 290 19.73 8.66 11.58
C GLY A 290 19.79 10.01 12.28
N ILE A 291 20.50 10.11 13.41
CA ILE A 291 20.61 11.34 14.22
C ILE A 291 21.06 12.53 13.34
N GLY A 292 22.00 12.31 12.42
CA GLY A 292 22.47 13.33 11.48
C GLY A 292 21.36 13.96 10.63
N SER A 293 20.43 13.16 10.10
CA SER A 293 19.31 13.67 9.29
C SER A 293 18.32 14.47 10.14
N LEU A 294 18.04 14.05 11.39
CA LEU A 294 17.22 14.82 12.34
C LEU A 294 17.88 16.14 12.70
N LEU A 295 19.21 16.16 12.86
CA LEU A 295 19.97 17.37 13.11
C LEU A 295 19.93 18.34 11.93
N GLY A 296 20.01 17.82 10.70
CA GLY A 296 19.78 18.61 9.49
C GLY A 296 18.41 19.31 9.51
N THR A 297 17.36 18.61 9.97
CA THR A 297 16.04 19.20 10.15
C THR A 297 16.00 20.24 11.28
N LEU A 298 16.75 20.11 12.38
CA LEU A 298 16.76 21.17 13.41
C LEU A 298 17.54 22.44 13.00
N ARG A 299 18.54 22.31 12.13
CA ARG A 299 19.40 23.42 11.68
C ARG A 299 18.83 24.25 10.53
N GLY A 300 17.78 23.77 9.87
CA GLY A 300 17.13 24.52 8.80
C GLY A 300 16.09 25.52 9.30
N ASN A 301 15.50 26.27 8.38
CA ASN A 301 14.53 27.31 8.70
C ASN A 301 13.10 26.75 8.57
N TRP A 302 12.67 25.98 9.57
CA TRP A 302 11.42 25.20 9.54
C TRP A 302 10.29 25.85 10.34
N ASN A 303 9.05 25.41 10.12
CA ASN A 303 7.93 25.80 10.97
C ASN A 303 7.98 25.06 12.33
N ALA A 304 7.26 25.60 13.31
CA ALA A 304 7.25 25.06 14.67
C ALA A 304 6.75 23.61 14.72
N ASP A 305 5.80 23.20 13.88
CA ASP A 305 5.26 21.83 13.88
C ASP A 305 6.29 20.80 13.42
N VAL A 306 7.07 21.10 12.37
CA VAL A 306 8.20 20.28 11.91
C VAL A 306 9.23 20.13 13.02
N VAL A 307 9.57 21.25 13.67
CA VAL A 307 10.53 21.28 14.77
C VAL A 307 10.05 20.41 15.93
N LYS A 308 8.79 20.55 16.36
CA LYS A 308 8.19 19.72 17.41
C LYS A 308 8.26 18.23 17.06
N GLN A 309 7.89 17.85 15.84
CA GLN A 309 7.93 16.45 15.42
C GLN A 309 9.36 15.91 15.34
N THR A 310 10.32 16.73 14.92
CA THR A 310 11.75 16.38 14.88
C THR A 310 12.29 16.16 16.29
N LEU A 311 11.95 17.04 17.23
CA LEU A 311 12.31 16.90 18.64
C LEU A 311 11.68 15.65 19.27
N ARG A 312 10.41 15.35 18.98
CA ARG A 312 9.76 14.10 19.42
C ARG A 312 10.43 12.85 18.84
N SER A 313 10.92 12.93 17.61
CA SER A 313 11.63 11.82 16.96
C SER A 313 13.01 11.63 17.58
N LEU A 314 13.74 12.72 17.84
CA LEU A 314 15.02 12.72 18.58
C LEU A 314 14.87 12.20 20.00
N SER A 315 13.78 12.57 20.69
CA SER A 315 13.54 12.13 22.06
C SER A 315 13.31 10.63 22.13
N GLY A 316 12.82 10.00 21.06
CA GLY A 316 12.64 8.56 20.97
C GLY A 316 13.85 7.78 20.43
N VAL A 317 15.00 8.41 20.22
CA VAL A 317 16.25 7.71 19.86
C VAL A 317 16.76 6.89 21.06
N ALA A 318 17.09 5.62 20.82
CA ALA A 318 17.63 4.71 21.82
C ALA A 318 19.16 4.86 21.97
N TRP A 319 19.59 5.94 22.62
CA TRP A 319 21.01 6.20 22.91
C TRP A 319 21.69 5.03 23.63
N GLY A 320 22.91 4.69 23.23
CA GLY A 320 23.73 3.62 23.79
C GLY A 320 23.29 2.21 23.42
N GLN A 321 22.31 2.07 22.53
CA GLN A 321 21.79 0.77 22.07
C GLN A 321 22.11 0.49 20.60
N GLY A 322 22.69 1.43 19.87
CA GLY A 322 23.11 1.26 18.48
C GLY A 322 24.49 0.61 18.35
N GLU A 323 24.75 0.06 17.16
CA GLU A 323 26.07 -0.49 16.79
C GLU A 323 27.07 0.64 16.49
N GLY A 324 27.48 1.42 17.50
CA GLY A 324 28.49 2.47 17.32
C GLY A 324 28.60 3.51 18.44
N ALA A 325 29.14 3.13 19.60
CA ALA A 325 29.26 4.00 20.77
C ALA A 325 30.04 5.32 20.51
N ASP A 326 31.12 5.27 19.72
CA ASP A 326 31.94 6.46 19.42
C ASP A 326 31.21 7.47 18.51
N SER A 327 30.42 6.98 17.55
CA SER A 327 29.61 7.83 16.68
C SER A 327 28.43 8.45 17.44
N GLU A 328 27.85 7.73 18.41
CA GLU A 328 26.78 8.24 19.25
C GLU A 328 27.26 9.37 20.19
N ALA A 329 28.49 9.29 20.70
CA ALA A 329 29.08 10.35 21.53
C ALA A 329 29.24 11.69 20.75
N GLU A 330 29.75 11.64 19.52
CA GLU A 330 29.87 12.81 18.65
C GLU A 330 28.47 13.39 18.31
N ASN A 331 27.53 12.51 17.96
CA ASN A 331 26.15 12.87 17.67
C ASN A 331 25.44 13.50 18.87
N ALA A 332 25.69 13.03 20.10
CA ALA A 332 25.10 13.58 21.32
C ALA A 332 25.47 15.06 21.51
N THR A 333 26.73 15.42 21.26
CA THR A 333 27.20 16.81 21.36
C THR A 333 26.48 17.70 20.33
N HIS A 334 26.37 17.22 19.09
CA HIS A 334 25.67 17.95 18.04
C HIS A 334 24.17 18.09 18.31
N VAL A 335 23.52 17.06 18.87
CA VAL A 335 22.11 17.11 19.29
C VAL A 335 21.92 18.19 20.36
N LEU A 336 22.75 18.20 21.41
CA LEU A 336 22.63 19.21 22.46
C LEU A 336 22.78 20.63 21.90
N GLN A 337 23.77 20.87 21.04
CA GLN A 337 23.98 22.18 20.41
C GLN A 337 22.78 22.61 19.55
N SER A 338 22.31 21.72 18.66
CA SER A 338 21.21 22.04 17.75
C SER A 338 19.90 22.23 18.50
N VAL A 339 19.62 21.45 19.56
CA VAL A 339 18.41 21.65 20.38
C VAL A 339 18.46 22.97 21.15
N ILE A 340 19.62 23.37 21.70
CA ILE A 340 19.78 24.68 22.36
C ILE A 340 19.53 25.82 21.36
N GLU A 341 20.07 25.71 20.16
CA GLU A 341 19.84 26.70 19.10
C GLU A 341 18.38 26.77 18.68
N THR A 342 17.71 25.61 18.54
CA THR A 342 16.26 25.53 18.31
C THR A 342 15.48 26.23 19.42
N MET A 343 15.81 26.00 20.70
CA MET A 343 15.14 26.68 21.82
C MET A 343 15.30 28.21 21.76
N ARG A 344 16.46 28.72 21.31
CA ARG A 344 16.67 30.15 21.09
C ARG A 344 15.79 30.68 19.96
N ASN A 345 15.73 29.96 18.85
CA ASN A 345 14.98 30.37 17.66
C ASN A 345 13.45 30.30 17.88
N PHE A 346 12.98 29.43 18.77
CA PHE A 346 11.57 29.21 19.09
C PHE A 346 11.24 29.57 20.54
N ALA A 347 11.90 30.59 21.10
CA ALA A 347 11.76 30.97 22.51
C ALA A 347 10.33 31.33 22.95
N ALA A 348 9.44 31.63 22.01
CA ALA A 348 8.03 31.94 22.26
C ALA A 348 7.08 30.73 22.16
N ASP A 349 7.54 29.57 21.68
CA ASP A 349 6.71 28.37 21.52
C ASP A 349 6.93 27.40 22.70
N ALA A 350 5.96 27.36 23.61
CA ALA A 350 6.02 26.54 24.82
C ALA A 350 6.11 25.03 24.53
N GLU A 351 5.51 24.56 23.43
CA GLU A 351 5.60 23.15 23.05
C GLU A 351 6.99 22.81 22.55
N VAL A 352 7.60 23.65 21.70
CA VAL A 352 8.98 23.47 21.25
C VAL A 352 9.93 23.42 22.45
N LEU A 353 9.82 24.38 23.39
CA LEU A 353 10.65 24.40 24.59
C LEU A 353 10.49 23.13 25.45
N ARG A 354 9.25 22.61 25.56
CA ARG A 354 8.96 21.37 26.29
C ARG A 354 9.61 20.16 25.62
N GLU A 355 9.41 19.97 24.31
CA GLU A 355 10.00 18.84 23.57
C GLU A 355 11.54 18.92 23.58
N SER A 356 12.11 20.12 23.41
CA SER A 356 13.56 20.35 23.50
C SER A 356 14.11 19.95 24.86
N SER A 357 13.40 20.28 25.95
CA SER A 357 13.82 19.93 27.32
C SER A 357 13.89 18.41 27.52
N PHE A 358 12.94 17.64 26.95
CA PHE A 358 12.98 16.18 26.99
C PHE A 358 14.19 15.60 26.24
N VAL A 359 14.50 16.13 25.05
CA VAL A 359 15.68 15.72 24.28
C VAL A 359 16.96 16.04 25.04
N LEU A 360 17.11 17.28 25.54
CA LEU A 360 18.27 17.70 26.31
C LEU A 360 18.50 16.80 27.53
N ALA A 361 17.46 16.50 28.31
CA ALA A 361 17.58 15.66 29.49
C ALA A 361 18.08 14.25 29.14
N ARG A 362 17.50 13.60 28.12
CA ARG A 362 17.91 12.25 27.71
C ARG A 362 19.33 12.22 27.15
N THR A 363 19.65 13.14 26.24
CA THR A 363 20.96 13.20 25.59
C THR A 363 22.06 13.59 26.59
N ALA A 364 21.78 14.48 27.54
CA ALA A 364 22.73 14.87 28.59
C ALA A 364 23.03 13.71 29.56
N VAL A 365 22.02 12.91 29.94
CA VAL A 365 22.23 11.70 30.75
C VAL A 365 23.15 10.72 30.03
N PHE A 366 22.90 10.47 28.74
CA PHE A 366 23.76 9.62 27.93
C PHE A 366 25.20 10.16 27.85
N ALA A 367 25.35 11.45 27.52
CA ALA A 367 26.66 12.10 27.41
C ALA A 367 27.45 12.04 28.72
N ALA A 368 26.79 12.24 29.87
CA ALA A 368 27.41 12.14 31.18
C ALA A 368 27.84 10.71 31.53
N GLN A 369 27.04 9.70 31.19
CA GLN A 369 27.36 8.29 31.42
C GLN A 369 28.56 7.80 30.61
N HIS A 370 28.84 8.43 29.47
CA HIS A 370 29.90 8.03 28.54
C HIS A 370 31.05 9.04 28.48
N GLU A 371 31.14 9.94 29.48
CA GLU A 371 32.20 10.96 29.61
C GLU A 371 32.43 11.79 28.33
N VAL A 372 31.36 12.04 27.56
CA VAL A 372 31.43 12.80 26.31
C VAL A 372 31.82 14.24 26.63
N PRO A 373 32.90 14.79 26.04
CA PRO A 373 33.33 16.15 26.30
C PRO A 373 32.32 17.15 25.71
N LEU A 374 31.39 17.59 26.53
CA LEU A 374 30.48 18.68 26.22
C LEU A 374 31.30 19.97 26.19
N GLY A 375 31.79 20.37 25.02
CA GLY A 375 32.56 21.61 24.85
C GLY A 375 31.84 22.79 25.55
N MET A 376 32.36 23.21 26.69
CA MET A 376 31.69 24.17 27.60
C MET A 376 31.65 25.61 27.07
N ALA A 377 32.12 25.88 25.85
CA ALA A 377 32.41 27.23 25.38
C ALA A 377 31.17 28.10 25.03
N SER A 378 29.94 27.58 25.11
CA SER A 378 28.73 28.37 24.78
C SER A 378 27.49 28.13 25.66
N TRP A 379 27.68 27.43 26.79
CA TRP A 379 26.64 27.27 27.81
C TRP A 379 26.54 28.54 28.66
N GLU A 380 26.20 29.67 28.05
CA GLU A 380 25.63 30.76 28.85
C GLU A 380 24.30 30.24 29.43
N PRO A 381 24.09 30.32 30.75
CA PRO A 381 22.86 29.87 31.37
C PRO A 381 21.71 30.72 30.80
N MET A 382 21.00 30.13 29.85
CA MET A 382 19.78 30.69 29.30
C MET A 382 18.82 30.81 30.48
N ARG A 383 18.56 32.04 30.95
CA ARG A 383 17.49 32.34 31.90
C ARG A 383 16.16 32.10 31.18
N ILE A 384 15.84 30.85 30.89
CA ILE A 384 14.51 30.45 30.48
C ILE A 384 13.67 30.49 31.75
N SER A 385 12.86 31.53 31.90
CA SER A 385 11.88 31.63 32.97
C SER A 385 10.79 30.58 32.76
N PHE A 386 11.05 29.34 33.19
CA PHE A 386 10.08 28.24 33.15
C PHE A 386 8.82 28.49 34.00
N PHE A 387 8.78 29.56 34.81
CA PHE A 387 7.69 29.86 35.73
C PHE A 387 6.70 30.94 35.25
N GLY A 388 6.83 31.47 34.03
CA GLY A 388 5.92 32.52 33.54
C GLY A 388 4.56 32.04 32.98
N ALA A 389 4.36 30.73 32.82
CA ALA A 389 3.18 30.17 32.14
C ALA A 389 2.31 29.25 33.02
N LEU A 390 2.49 29.31 34.35
CA LEU A 390 1.64 28.63 35.34
C LEU A 390 0.81 29.62 36.17
N GLU A 391 0.81 30.91 35.80
CA GLU A 391 0.08 31.96 36.52
C GLU A 391 -1.02 32.67 35.69
N ASP A 392 -1.42 32.13 34.52
CA ASP A 392 -2.64 32.56 33.81
C ASP A 392 -3.56 31.37 33.49
#